data_AF-A0A0G4JQP7-F1
#
_entry.id   AF-A0A0G4JQP7-F1
#
_cell.length_a   1.000
_cell.length_b   1.000
_cell.length_c   1.000
_cell.angle_alpha   90.00
_cell.angle_beta   90.00
_cell.angle_gamma   90.00
#
_symmetry.space_group_name_H-M   'P 1'
#
loop_
_entity.id
_entity.type
_entity.pdbx_description
1 polymer ?
#
loop_
_entity_poly.entity_id
_entity_poly.type
_entity_poly.pdbx_seq_one_letter_code
_entity_poly.pdbx_strand_id
1 'polypeptide(L)'
;MAPELLILRFRDTTVGIETIQAHQNIINSNGAVWWGWWKSEKEILNEKEINSLKNYSFDHVFLINRDINKLYKAKIKRIAYDDDQIGKSQQVPDYYRSKEKSIKTWFLINEIECMDEYERKYDELFARNGNPTYIFISSKKKKNTQSEADIKRRELKANNILVLSDLHFGENFSFCYEHDLYKIGQTKTSLSTTIMRDLEKLDLTDKISLLLITGDFTTKGNWKQDNKSLIISELHSLCNKLGISHEKIIALPGNHDMVRFDSSKNETVKEQSISNQMDKRFETDFRLFVEELTGRHWHENLSYNAYFKFLELDINLDLTILNSCGIVTSEWSEYGYVGQEGIDAINSLPKNIDEKTYRILALHHHLLPVNNVELLNEKGISLTIDSLKVIKNAISKGITLALHGHQHIFNMAKYTLYERSGNSGEKPLTIISNGSTSVDQSRRMDGERNSYTLLNFGANGLRVIVREFIHSDHNGVTIMDKIIN
;
A
#
# COMPACT_ATOMS: atom_id res chain seq x y z
N MET A 1 -22.94 24.55 -15.37
CA MET A 1 -21.96 24.36 -14.27
C MET A 1 -20.80 25.31 -14.51
N ALA A 2 -20.08 25.75 -13.46
CA ALA A 2 -18.85 26.53 -13.68
C ALA A 2 -17.82 25.66 -14.42
N PRO A 3 -17.01 26.20 -15.33
CA PRO A 3 -16.02 25.42 -16.05
C PRO A 3 -14.97 24.88 -15.06
N GLU A 4 -14.65 23.59 -15.19
CA GLU A 4 -13.66 22.88 -14.37
C GLU A 4 -12.43 22.57 -15.23
N LEU A 5 -11.26 23.03 -14.77
CA LEU A 5 -9.99 22.79 -15.42
C LEU A 5 -9.51 21.38 -15.08
N LEU A 6 -9.13 20.61 -16.08
CA LEU A 6 -8.68 19.23 -15.90
C LEU A 6 -7.15 19.16 -15.79
N ILE A 7 -6.68 18.43 -14.78
CA ILE A 7 -5.28 18.07 -14.60
C ILE A 7 -5.15 16.56 -14.69
N LEU A 8 -4.30 16.08 -15.59
CA LEU A 8 -4.00 14.68 -15.80
C LEU A 8 -2.63 14.35 -15.23
N ARG A 9 -2.56 13.31 -14.40
CA ARG A 9 -1.29 12.76 -13.92
C ARG A 9 -0.78 11.73 -14.92
N PHE A 10 0.51 11.79 -15.23
CA PHE A 10 1.19 10.78 -16.04
C PHE A 10 2.54 10.40 -15.44
N ARG A 11 3.09 9.30 -15.96
CA ARG A 11 4.41 8.77 -15.62
C ARG A 11 5.05 8.20 -16.88
N ASP A 12 6.38 8.22 -16.93
CA ASP A 12 7.15 7.55 -17.96
C ASP A 12 7.26 6.06 -17.63
N THR A 13 6.16 5.34 -17.84
CA THR A 13 6.09 3.91 -17.50
C THR A 13 6.83 3.07 -18.54
N THR A 14 6.82 3.47 -19.82
CA THR A 14 7.42 2.72 -20.93
C THR A 14 8.93 2.97 -21.02
N VAL A 15 9.73 1.92 -20.86
CA VAL A 15 11.20 2.05 -20.87
C VAL A 15 11.72 2.62 -22.18
N GLY A 16 12.66 3.56 -22.05
CA GLY A 16 13.29 4.22 -23.18
C GLY A 16 12.39 5.24 -23.86
N ILE A 17 11.18 5.47 -23.33
CA ILE A 17 10.26 6.49 -23.83
C ILE A 17 10.18 7.62 -22.79
N GLU A 18 10.67 8.78 -23.17
CA GLU A 18 10.31 10.04 -22.53
C GLU A 18 8.96 10.50 -23.12
N THR A 19 7.88 10.38 -22.34
CA THR A 19 6.50 10.57 -22.81
C THR A 19 6.32 11.91 -23.51
N ILE A 20 6.83 12.99 -22.92
CA ILE A 20 6.71 14.35 -23.47
C ILE A 20 7.46 14.48 -24.79
N GLN A 21 8.69 13.97 -24.87
CA GLN A 21 9.48 14.02 -26.10
C GLN A 21 8.83 13.21 -27.23
N ALA A 22 8.32 12.01 -26.92
CA ALA A 22 7.63 11.16 -27.89
C ALA A 22 6.39 11.84 -28.47
N HIS A 23 5.61 12.53 -27.63
CA HIS A 23 4.45 13.30 -28.07
C HIS A 23 4.84 14.54 -28.87
N GLN A 24 5.89 15.25 -28.45
CA GLN A 24 6.38 16.44 -29.15
C GLN A 24 6.89 16.12 -30.56
N ASN A 25 7.55 14.96 -30.75
CA ASN A 25 7.99 14.51 -32.06
C ASN A 25 6.83 14.36 -33.05
N ILE A 26 5.70 13.80 -32.59
CA ILE A 26 4.49 13.64 -33.43
C ILE A 26 3.80 14.98 -33.68
N ILE A 27 3.79 15.88 -32.69
CA ILE A 27 3.30 17.26 -32.89
C ILE A 27 4.13 17.95 -33.98
N ASN A 28 5.46 17.83 -33.94
CA ASN A 28 6.35 18.45 -34.91
C ASN A 28 6.16 17.90 -36.33
N SER A 29 5.86 16.60 -36.48
CA SER A 29 5.66 15.98 -37.79
C SER A 29 4.25 16.15 -38.35
N ASN A 30 3.22 16.08 -37.48
CA ASN A 30 1.82 15.95 -37.88
C ASN A 30 0.94 17.14 -37.43
N GLY A 31 1.51 18.13 -36.74
CA GLY A 31 0.83 19.32 -36.22
C GLY A 31 -0.10 19.09 -35.03
N ALA A 32 -0.26 17.83 -34.60
CA ALA A 32 -0.97 17.41 -33.39
C ALA A 32 -0.72 15.92 -33.07
N VAL A 33 -0.93 15.55 -31.82
CA VAL A 33 -0.82 14.19 -31.28
C VAL A 33 -2.04 13.85 -30.42
N TRP A 34 -2.47 12.59 -30.44
CA TRP A 34 -3.49 12.08 -29.53
C TRP A 34 -2.85 11.60 -28.22
N TRP A 35 -3.21 12.27 -27.13
CA TRP A 35 -2.90 11.85 -25.77
C TRP A 35 -4.01 10.97 -25.21
N GLY A 36 -3.69 9.74 -24.89
CA GLY A 36 -4.61 8.78 -24.32
C GLY A 36 -4.59 8.84 -22.80
N TRP A 37 -5.75 9.06 -22.20
CA TRP A 37 -5.90 8.95 -20.76
C TRP A 37 -6.39 7.55 -20.37
N TRP A 38 -5.51 6.81 -19.70
CA TRP A 38 -5.81 5.54 -19.05
C TRP A 38 -6.33 5.82 -17.65
N LYS A 39 -7.58 5.43 -17.39
CA LYS A 39 -8.08 5.38 -16.03
C LYS A 39 -7.56 4.11 -15.34
N SER A 40 -7.21 4.21 -14.06
CA SER A 40 -6.98 3.00 -13.26
C SER A 40 -8.31 2.24 -13.13
N GLU A 41 -8.29 0.91 -13.02
CA GLU A 41 -9.54 0.13 -12.97
C GLU A 41 -10.46 0.52 -11.80
N LYS A 42 -9.87 1.00 -10.70
CA LYS A 42 -10.61 1.49 -9.54
C LYS A 42 -11.25 2.87 -9.74
N GLU A 43 -10.92 3.58 -10.82
CA GLU A 43 -11.42 4.93 -11.09
C GLU A 43 -12.72 4.88 -11.90
N ILE A 44 -13.82 5.29 -11.26
CA ILE A 44 -15.13 5.41 -11.88
C ILE A 44 -15.47 6.89 -12.04
N LEU A 45 -15.65 7.33 -13.28
CA LEU A 45 -16.17 8.67 -13.59
C LEU A 45 -17.65 8.73 -13.23
N ASN A 46 -18.05 9.71 -12.45
CA ASN A 46 -19.47 9.99 -12.21
C ASN A 46 -20.08 10.80 -13.37
N GLU A 47 -21.41 10.89 -13.42
CA GLU A 47 -22.13 11.59 -14.49
C GLU A 47 -21.71 13.06 -14.65
N LYS A 48 -21.37 13.74 -13.54
CA LYS A 48 -20.91 15.13 -13.56
C LYS A 48 -19.55 15.26 -14.25
N GLU A 49 -18.62 14.36 -13.97
CA GLU A 49 -17.29 14.35 -14.59
C GLU A 49 -17.38 14.01 -16.08
N ILE A 50 -18.21 13.04 -16.46
CA ILE A 50 -18.49 12.71 -17.87
C ILE A 50 -19.04 13.94 -18.59
N ASN A 51 -19.99 14.65 -17.99
CA ASN A 51 -20.54 15.88 -18.55
C ASN A 51 -19.50 17.00 -18.64
N SER A 52 -18.55 17.05 -17.71
CA SER A 52 -17.45 18.03 -17.71
C SER A 52 -16.44 17.74 -18.82
N LEU A 53 -16.18 16.46 -19.15
CA LEU A 53 -15.37 16.06 -20.31
C LEU A 53 -16.07 16.40 -21.62
N LYS A 54 -17.36 16.07 -21.75
CA LYS A 54 -18.14 16.31 -22.97
C LYS A 54 -18.30 17.79 -23.30
N ASN A 55 -18.39 18.64 -22.27
CA ASN A 55 -18.57 20.08 -22.40
C ASN A 55 -17.33 20.88 -21.93
N TYR A 56 -16.14 20.27 -22.07
CA TYR A 56 -14.90 20.90 -21.64
C TYR A 56 -14.67 22.20 -22.45
N SER A 57 -14.44 23.31 -21.74
CA SER A 57 -14.42 24.66 -22.33
C SER A 57 -13.07 25.35 -22.27
N PHE A 58 -12.10 24.78 -21.57
CA PHE A 58 -10.73 25.28 -21.59
C PHE A 58 -10.04 24.81 -22.87
N ASP A 59 -9.19 25.67 -23.43
CA ASP A 59 -8.34 25.37 -24.58
C ASP A 59 -7.11 24.53 -24.20
N HIS A 60 -6.97 24.14 -22.93
CA HIS A 60 -5.83 23.37 -22.43
C HIS A 60 -6.18 22.46 -21.25
N VAL A 61 -5.29 21.51 -20.99
CA VAL A 61 -5.18 20.74 -19.74
C VAL A 61 -3.79 20.91 -19.15
N PHE A 62 -3.66 20.60 -17.87
CA PHE A 62 -2.34 20.39 -17.27
C PHE A 62 -1.99 18.90 -17.28
N LEU A 63 -0.76 18.59 -17.65
CA LEU A 63 -0.15 17.27 -17.52
C LEU A 63 0.90 17.34 -16.41
N ILE A 64 0.76 16.52 -15.37
CA ILE A 64 1.67 16.53 -14.23
C ILE A 64 2.41 15.20 -14.11
N ASN A 65 3.74 15.28 -14.05
CA ASN A 65 4.60 14.17 -13.67
C ASN A 65 5.17 14.44 -12.27
N ARG A 66 4.59 13.76 -11.29
CA ARG A 66 4.91 13.94 -9.85
C ARG A 66 6.22 13.26 -9.45
N ASP A 67 6.71 12.32 -10.25
CA ASP A 67 7.93 11.58 -9.91
C ASP A 67 9.18 12.43 -10.19
N ILE A 68 9.12 13.31 -11.20
CA ILE A 68 10.19 14.25 -11.57
C ILE A 68 9.86 15.72 -11.27
N ASN A 69 8.75 15.99 -10.57
CA ASN A 69 8.26 17.33 -10.25
C ASN A 69 8.18 18.25 -11.48
N LYS A 70 7.50 17.79 -12.55
CA LYS A 70 7.27 18.57 -13.77
C LYS A 70 5.79 18.79 -14.04
N LEU A 71 5.47 19.98 -14.52
CA LEU A 71 4.13 20.42 -14.90
C LEU A 71 4.18 20.92 -16.33
N TYR A 72 3.24 20.49 -17.16
CA TYR A 72 3.14 20.91 -18.55
C TYR A 72 1.74 21.43 -18.83
N LYS A 73 1.65 22.49 -19.63
CA LYS A 73 0.41 22.99 -20.20
C LYS A 73 0.26 22.43 -21.60
N ALA A 74 -0.81 21.70 -21.86
CA ALA A 74 -1.07 21.10 -23.16
C ALA A 74 -2.31 21.73 -23.81
N LYS A 75 -2.14 22.38 -24.96
CA LYS A 75 -3.26 22.98 -25.72
C LYS A 75 -4.06 21.91 -26.44
N ILE A 76 -5.37 21.94 -26.27
CA ILE A 76 -6.31 20.94 -26.79
C ILE A 76 -7.03 21.50 -28.00
N LYS A 77 -6.98 20.75 -29.11
CA LYS A 77 -7.83 20.97 -30.29
C LYS A 77 -9.16 20.25 -30.20
N ARG A 78 -9.17 19.04 -29.60
CA ARG A 78 -10.37 18.18 -29.54
C ARG A 78 -10.25 17.19 -28.38
N ILE A 79 -11.38 16.87 -27.77
CA ILE A 79 -11.52 15.73 -26.84
C ILE A 79 -12.45 14.72 -27.49
N ALA A 80 -12.11 13.44 -27.38
CA ALA A 80 -12.96 12.33 -27.81
C ALA A 80 -13.10 11.34 -26.66
N TYR A 81 -14.34 11.02 -26.32
CA TYR A 81 -14.69 10.11 -25.24
C TYR A 81 -15.28 8.83 -25.83
N ASP A 82 -14.73 7.68 -25.44
CA ASP A 82 -15.16 6.34 -25.87
C ASP A 82 -15.18 6.17 -27.41
N ASP A 83 -14.19 6.75 -28.08
CA ASP A 83 -13.99 6.68 -29.53
C ASP A 83 -12.91 5.64 -29.87
N ASP A 84 -13.33 4.50 -30.42
CA ASP A 84 -12.49 3.35 -30.72
C ASP A 84 -11.72 3.47 -32.05
N GLN A 85 -12.00 4.51 -32.85
CA GLN A 85 -11.33 4.70 -34.14
C GLN A 85 -10.01 5.47 -34.01
N ILE A 86 -9.79 6.17 -32.89
CA ILE A 86 -8.61 7.04 -32.71
C ILE A 86 -7.32 6.25 -32.65
N GLY A 87 -7.30 5.09 -31.99
CA GLY A 87 -6.09 4.31 -31.74
C GLY A 87 -5.32 3.88 -32.99
N LYS A 88 -5.97 3.90 -34.16
CA LYS A 88 -5.39 3.56 -35.48
C LYS A 88 -4.79 4.76 -36.21
N SER A 89 -4.91 5.97 -35.68
CA SER A 89 -4.36 7.18 -36.31
C SER A 89 -2.83 7.22 -36.24
N GLN A 90 -2.19 7.75 -37.28
CA GLN A 90 -0.76 8.06 -37.29
C GLN A 90 -0.38 9.16 -36.28
N GLN A 91 -1.36 9.89 -35.74
CA GLN A 91 -1.18 10.87 -34.67
C GLN A 91 -1.20 10.25 -33.28
N VAL A 92 -1.37 8.92 -33.15
CA VAL A 92 -1.25 8.19 -31.88
C VAL A 92 0.17 7.65 -31.72
N PRO A 93 0.84 7.91 -30.58
CA PRO A 93 2.13 7.30 -30.27
C PRO A 93 2.09 5.77 -30.36
N ASP A 94 3.12 5.15 -30.94
CA ASP A 94 3.12 3.70 -31.21
C ASP A 94 2.86 2.86 -29.95
N TYR A 95 3.41 3.29 -28.80
CA TYR A 95 3.26 2.60 -27.52
C TYR A 95 1.85 2.70 -26.92
N TYR A 96 0.97 3.54 -27.44
CA TYR A 96 -0.45 3.57 -27.08
C TYR A 96 -1.27 2.56 -27.89
N ARG A 97 -0.85 2.20 -29.11
CA ARG A 97 -1.68 1.42 -30.04
C ARG A 97 -2.01 0.03 -29.51
N SER A 98 -1.05 -0.64 -28.86
CA SER A 98 -1.28 -1.94 -28.23
C SER A 98 -2.30 -1.89 -27.07
N LYS A 99 -2.59 -0.70 -26.55
CA LYS A 99 -3.48 -0.46 -25.41
C LYS A 99 -4.68 0.42 -25.73
N GLU A 100 -4.98 0.64 -27.02
CA GLU A 100 -6.05 1.54 -27.46
C GLU A 100 -7.40 1.24 -26.77
N LYS A 101 -7.73 -0.04 -26.58
CA LYS A 101 -8.98 -0.49 -25.96
C LYS A 101 -9.12 -0.14 -24.48
N SER A 102 -8.00 0.16 -23.82
CA SER A 102 -7.98 0.59 -22.42
C SER A 102 -8.12 2.11 -22.26
N ILE A 103 -7.97 2.88 -23.34
CA ILE A 103 -8.05 4.34 -23.33
C ILE A 103 -9.50 4.74 -23.52
N LYS A 104 -10.07 5.39 -22.50
CA LYS A 104 -11.47 5.86 -22.54
C LYS A 104 -11.61 7.30 -23.01
N THR A 105 -10.55 8.09 -22.94
CA THR A 105 -10.60 9.49 -23.38
C THR A 105 -9.31 9.87 -24.06
N TRP A 106 -9.46 10.52 -25.20
CA TRP A 106 -8.37 10.98 -26.04
C TRP A 106 -8.40 12.51 -26.14
N PHE A 107 -7.24 13.12 -25.98
CA PHE A 107 -7.04 14.56 -26.09
C PHE A 107 -6.14 14.83 -27.30
N LEU A 108 -6.66 15.47 -28.34
CA LEU A 108 -5.86 15.92 -29.48
C LEU A 108 -5.13 17.19 -29.05
N ILE A 109 -3.82 17.07 -28.84
CA ILE A 109 -2.95 18.12 -28.36
C ILE A 109 -2.10 18.62 -29.51
N ASN A 110 -1.96 19.94 -29.66
CA ASN A 110 -1.10 20.54 -30.69
C ASN A 110 0.11 21.30 -30.15
N GLU A 111 0.21 21.45 -28.83
CA GLU A 111 1.32 22.15 -28.18
C GLU A 111 1.44 21.63 -26.74
N ILE A 112 2.67 21.36 -26.31
CA ILE A 112 2.99 20.98 -24.93
C ILE A 112 4.10 21.91 -24.45
N GLU A 113 3.81 22.73 -23.46
CA GLU A 113 4.74 23.70 -22.87
C GLU A 113 5.13 23.25 -21.46
N CYS A 114 6.42 23.15 -21.16
CA CYS A 114 6.89 22.93 -19.79
C CYS A 114 6.74 24.22 -18.99
N MET A 115 6.06 24.15 -17.85
CA MET A 115 5.99 25.28 -16.92
C MET A 115 7.32 25.43 -16.18
N ASP A 116 7.72 26.67 -15.90
CA ASP A 116 8.96 26.97 -15.16
C ASP A 116 8.88 26.49 -13.70
N GLU A 117 7.69 26.62 -13.10
CA GLU A 117 7.46 26.27 -11.69
C GLU A 117 6.56 25.04 -11.56
N TYR A 118 6.97 24.15 -10.66
CA TYR A 118 6.16 23.02 -10.23
C TYR A 118 5.23 23.41 -9.09
N GLU A 119 3.92 23.35 -9.32
CA GLU A 119 2.94 23.72 -8.32
C GLU A 119 2.61 22.58 -7.35
N ARG A 120 3.30 22.52 -6.20
CA ARG A 120 3.05 21.51 -5.14
C ARG A 120 1.63 21.46 -4.62
N LYS A 121 0.84 22.53 -4.81
CA LYS A 121 -0.59 22.54 -4.46
C LYS A 121 -1.38 21.44 -5.18
N TYR A 122 -0.93 21.05 -6.38
CA TYR A 122 -1.53 19.94 -7.12
C TYR A 122 -1.24 18.59 -6.46
N ASP A 123 -0.05 18.37 -5.88
CA ASP A 123 0.22 17.16 -5.10
C ASP A 123 -0.75 17.02 -3.93
N GLU A 124 -0.96 18.10 -3.19
CA GLU A 124 -1.92 18.11 -2.08
C GLU A 124 -3.35 17.81 -2.55
N LEU A 125 -3.74 18.34 -3.71
CA LEU A 125 -5.05 18.05 -4.31
C LEU A 125 -5.17 16.58 -4.71
N PHE A 126 -4.16 16.01 -5.38
CA PHE A 126 -4.16 14.58 -5.71
C PHE A 126 -4.23 13.72 -4.45
N ALA A 127 -3.40 14.02 -3.44
CA ALA A 127 -3.38 13.31 -2.17
C ALA A 127 -4.76 13.32 -1.48
N ARG A 128 -5.40 14.51 -1.38
CA ARG A 128 -6.72 14.67 -0.75
C ARG A 128 -7.85 13.96 -1.50
N ASN A 129 -7.71 13.78 -2.81
CA ASN A 129 -8.71 13.08 -3.64
C ASN A 129 -8.42 11.58 -3.79
N GLY A 130 -7.51 11.01 -2.99
CA GLY A 130 -7.21 9.58 -3.05
C GLY A 130 -6.28 9.21 -4.21
N ASN A 131 -5.38 10.10 -4.62
CA ASN A 131 -4.36 9.85 -5.62
C ASN A 131 -4.84 9.34 -6.99
N PRO A 132 -5.90 9.93 -7.58
CA PRO A 132 -6.41 9.54 -8.88
C PRO A 132 -5.42 9.89 -10.01
N THR A 133 -5.67 9.38 -11.21
CA THR A 133 -4.95 9.75 -12.44
C THR A 133 -5.38 11.12 -12.99
N TYR A 134 -6.43 11.72 -12.44
CA TYR A 134 -6.97 13.01 -12.88
C TYR A 134 -7.65 13.78 -11.74
N ILE A 135 -7.73 15.10 -11.87
CA ILE A 135 -8.58 15.95 -11.01
C ILE A 135 -9.25 17.06 -11.83
N PHE A 136 -10.49 17.38 -11.49
CA PHE A 136 -11.21 18.56 -11.99
C PHE A 136 -11.13 19.69 -10.95
N ILE A 137 -10.62 20.86 -11.36
CA ILE A 137 -10.48 22.04 -10.50
C ILE A 137 -11.46 23.11 -10.95
N SER A 138 -12.43 23.46 -10.10
CA SER A 138 -13.30 24.61 -10.34
C SER A 138 -12.57 25.92 -10.02
N SER A 139 -12.78 26.95 -10.84
CA SER A 139 -12.27 28.31 -10.59
C SER A 139 -12.87 29.00 -9.35
N LYS A 140 -13.95 28.44 -8.77
CA LYS A 140 -14.49 28.93 -7.51
C LYS A 140 -13.60 28.46 -6.35
N LYS A 141 -12.98 29.41 -5.65
CA LYS A 141 -12.34 29.22 -4.34
C LYS A 141 -13.32 28.57 -3.36
N LYS A 142 -13.44 27.24 -3.36
CA LYS A 142 -13.89 26.55 -2.16
C LYS A 142 -12.72 26.57 -1.20
N LYS A 143 -12.83 27.42 -0.17
CA LYS A 143 -12.13 27.20 1.10
C LYS A 143 -12.64 25.88 1.69
N ASN A 144 -12.25 24.75 1.11
CA ASN A 144 -12.26 23.49 1.83
C ASN A 144 -10.88 23.36 2.47
N THR A 145 -10.58 24.27 3.39
CA THR A 145 -9.80 23.89 4.57
C THR A 145 -10.68 22.89 5.29
N GLN A 146 -10.54 21.61 4.96
CA GLN A 146 -10.90 20.58 5.91
C GLN A 146 -9.97 20.85 7.09
N SER A 147 -10.48 21.59 8.07
CA SER A 147 -9.75 21.87 9.29
C SER A 147 -9.29 20.52 9.84
N GLU A 148 -8.08 20.46 10.37
CA GLU A 148 -7.51 19.29 11.09
C GLU A 148 -8.38 18.83 12.28
N ALA A 149 -9.58 19.38 12.47
CA ALA A 149 -10.37 19.44 13.69
C ALA A 149 -11.44 18.35 13.87
N ASP A 150 -11.62 17.36 12.97
CA ASP A 150 -12.49 16.22 13.27
C ASP A 150 -12.07 14.95 12.51
N ILE A 151 -10.96 14.36 12.94
CA ILE A 151 -10.61 12.99 12.54
C ILE A 151 -11.57 12.04 13.26
N LYS A 152 -12.46 11.37 12.50
CA LYS A 152 -13.34 10.33 13.05
C LYS A 152 -12.52 9.11 13.44
N ARG A 153 -12.32 8.93 14.75
CA ARG A 153 -11.58 7.79 15.32
C ARG A 153 -12.53 6.62 15.60
N ARG A 154 -12.12 5.42 15.21
CA ARG A 154 -12.82 4.17 15.57
C ARG A 154 -12.41 3.73 16.97
N GLU A 155 -13.37 3.40 17.80
CA GLU A 155 -13.12 3.01 19.18
C GLU A 155 -12.51 1.60 19.28
N LEU A 156 -11.56 1.45 20.21
CA LEU A 156 -10.92 0.19 20.59
C LEU A 156 -11.16 -0.03 22.09
N LYS A 157 -11.76 -1.17 22.43
CA LYS A 157 -12.19 -1.49 23.81
C LYS A 157 -11.04 -1.88 24.72
N ALA A 158 -9.97 -2.43 24.15
CA ALA A 158 -8.79 -2.86 24.88
C ALA A 158 -7.51 -2.28 24.26
N ASN A 159 -6.43 -2.25 25.02
CA ASN A 159 -5.19 -1.55 24.67
C ASN A 159 -4.14 -2.42 23.97
N ASN A 160 -4.50 -3.57 23.39
CA ASN A 160 -3.55 -4.42 22.66
C ASN A 160 -3.92 -4.61 21.20
N ILE A 161 -2.89 -4.62 20.36
CA ILE A 161 -2.97 -4.98 18.94
C ILE A 161 -2.18 -6.27 18.76
N LEU A 162 -2.81 -7.25 18.11
CA LEU A 162 -2.14 -8.46 17.64
C LEU A 162 -1.61 -8.20 16.22
N VAL A 163 -0.32 -8.42 16.00
CA VAL A 163 0.35 -8.24 14.71
C VAL A 163 0.82 -9.59 14.18
N LEU A 164 0.38 -9.94 12.97
CA LEU A 164 0.77 -11.14 12.24
C LEU A 164 1.48 -10.74 10.94
N SER A 165 2.30 -11.63 10.39
CA SER A 165 3.00 -11.40 9.12
C SER A 165 3.26 -12.72 8.39
N ASP A 166 3.39 -12.67 7.07
CA ASP A 166 3.85 -13.78 6.24
C ASP A 166 3.08 -15.08 6.55
N LEU A 167 1.77 -15.04 6.25
CA LEU A 167 0.86 -16.12 6.58
C LEU A 167 1.00 -17.32 5.64
N HIS A 168 1.18 -17.08 4.34
CA HIS A 168 1.44 -18.08 3.31
C HIS A 168 0.41 -19.23 3.21
N PHE A 169 -0.89 -18.92 3.22
CA PHE A 169 -1.93 -19.92 2.95
C PHE A 169 -1.73 -20.60 1.59
N GLY A 170 -1.93 -21.92 1.57
CA GLY A 170 -1.67 -22.78 0.41
C GLY A 170 -0.59 -23.82 0.70
N GLU A 171 0.32 -24.03 -0.27
CA GLU A 171 1.36 -25.07 -0.21
C GLU A 171 2.37 -24.86 0.93
N ASN A 172 2.55 -23.62 1.39
CA ASN A 172 3.54 -23.28 2.42
C ASN A 172 2.96 -22.98 3.81
N PHE A 173 1.69 -23.32 4.03
CA PHE A 173 1.03 -23.10 5.30
C PHE A 173 1.39 -24.20 6.30
N SER A 174 1.86 -23.81 7.49
CA SER A 174 2.38 -24.74 8.50
C SER A 174 1.31 -25.34 9.41
N PHE A 175 0.13 -24.71 9.49
CA PHE A 175 -0.96 -25.10 10.40
C PHE A 175 -2.03 -25.94 9.71
N CYS A 176 -2.88 -26.58 10.52
CA CYS A 176 -4.07 -27.27 10.05
C CYS A 176 -5.18 -26.25 9.73
N TYR A 177 -6.00 -26.51 8.73
CA TYR A 177 -7.23 -25.73 8.53
C TYR A 177 -8.30 -26.14 9.55
N GLU A 178 -9.23 -25.25 9.90
CA GLU A 178 -10.26 -25.56 10.90
C GLU A 178 -11.11 -26.79 10.57
N HIS A 179 -11.49 -26.95 9.30
CA HIS A 179 -12.28 -28.09 8.83
C HIS A 179 -11.53 -29.43 8.91
N ASP A 180 -10.22 -29.40 9.10
CA ASP A 180 -9.34 -30.58 9.18
C ASP A 180 -9.04 -30.99 10.63
N LEU A 181 -9.40 -30.17 11.64
CA LEU A 181 -9.05 -30.40 13.06
C LEU A 181 -9.54 -31.76 13.60
N TYR A 182 -10.66 -32.27 13.08
CA TYR A 182 -11.29 -33.50 13.54
C TYR A 182 -11.00 -34.71 12.64
N LYS A 183 -10.12 -34.56 11.63
CA LYS A 183 -9.72 -35.69 10.77
C LYS A 183 -8.84 -36.66 11.55
N ILE A 184 -9.12 -37.97 11.41
CA ILE A 184 -8.33 -39.03 12.03
C ILE A 184 -6.86 -38.89 11.59
N GLY A 185 -5.95 -38.86 12.56
CA GLY A 185 -4.50 -38.73 12.31
C GLY A 185 -3.99 -37.29 12.23
N GLN A 186 -4.85 -36.27 12.37
CA GLN A 186 -4.41 -34.88 12.48
C GLN A 186 -3.72 -34.62 13.83
N THR A 187 -2.51 -34.06 13.79
CA THR A 187 -1.70 -33.74 14.98
C THR A 187 -1.42 -32.24 15.14
N LYS A 188 -1.70 -31.44 14.11
CA LYS A 188 -1.52 -29.99 14.11
C LYS A 188 -2.80 -29.28 14.54
N THR A 189 -2.63 -28.14 15.19
CA THR A 189 -3.70 -27.18 15.48
C THR A 189 -3.87 -26.18 14.33
N SER A 190 -5.00 -25.48 14.34
CA SER A 190 -5.19 -24.29 13.50
C SER A 190 -4.39 -23.12 14.03
N LEU A 191 -4.14 -22.12 13.19
CA LEU A 191 -3.41 -20.92 13.58
C LEU A 191 -4.17 -20.18 14.70
N SER A 192 -5.48 -20.01 14.52
CA SER A 192 -6.37 -19.35 15.48
C SER A 192 -6.34 -20.05 16.84
N THR A 193 -6.40 -21.38 16.85
CA THR A 193 -6.34 -22.19 18.09
C THR A 193 -4.98 -22.07 18.77
N THR A 194 -3.90 -22.03 17.99
CA THR A 194 -2.54 -21.91 18.53
C THR A 194 -2.32 -20.55 19.19
N ILE A 195 -2.73 -19.47 18.52
CA ILE A 195 -2.65 -18.11 19.06
C ILE A 195 -3.48 -18.01 20.34
N MET A 196 -4.74 -18.47 20.32
CA MET A 196 -5.62 -18.37 21.48
C MET A 196 -5.06 -19.09 22.71
N ARG A 197 -4.54 -20.31 22.54
CA ARG A 197 -3.90 -21.04 23.65
C ARG A 197 -2.72 -20.29 24.27
N ASP A 198 -1.94 -19.58 23.46
CA ASP A 198 -0.82 -18.79 23.98
C ASP A 198 -1.32 -17.51 24.68
N LEU A 199 -2.32 -16.84 24.12
CA LEU A 199 -2.93 -15.65 24.72
C LEU A 199 -3.68 -15.96 26.03
N GLU A 200 -4.35 -17.11 26.14
CA GLU A 200 -4.98 -17.59 27.38
C GLU A 200 -3.96 -17.71 28.51
N LYS A 201 -2.79 -18.27 28.21
CA LYS A 201 -1.69 -18.41 29.18
C LYS A 201 -1.10 -17.07 29.61
N LEU A 202 -1.20 -16.06 28.75
CA LEU A 202 -0.76 -14.69 29.04
C LEU A 202 -1.84 -13.83 29.69
N ASP A 203 -3.06 -14.35 29.89
CA ASP A 203 -4.23 -13.59 30.34
C ASP A 203 -4.52 -12.38 29.42
N LEU A 204 -4.45 -12.60 28.09
CA LEU A 204 -4.59 -11.54 27.07
C LEU A 204 -5.77 -11.76 26.11
N THR A 205 -6.55 -12.83 26.25
CA THR A 205 -7.64 -13.19 25.31
C THR A 205 -8.63 -12.06 25.07
N ASP A 206 -9.12 -11.45 26.15
CA ASP A 206 -10.11 -10.38 26.09
C ASP A 206 -9.48 -8.98 26.02
N LYS A 207 -8.16 -8.90 25.86
CA LYS A 207 -7.38 -7.66 25.88
C LYS A 207 -6.91 -7.22 24.50
N ILE A 208 -7.18 -8.00 23.44
CA ILE A 208 -6.89 -7.63 22.04
C ILE A 208 -8.09 -6.88 21.45
N SER A 209 -7.86 -5.77 20.75
CA SER A 209 -8.93 -4.97 20.13
C SER A 209 -8.75 -4.71 18.62
N LEU A 210 -7.58 -5.06 18.08
CA LEU A 210 -7.24 -4.86 16.67
C LEU A 210 -6.31 -5.98 16.20
N LEU A 211 -6.53 -6.45 14.98
CA LEU A 211 -5.65 -7.38 14.27
C LEU A 211 -4.97 -6.65 13.11
N LEU A 212 -3.64 -6.55 13.13
CA LEU A 212 -2.84 -6.00 12.03
C LEU A 212 -2.07 -7.12 11.34
N ILE A 213 -2.12 -7.18 10.01
CA ILE A 213 -1.44 -8.22 9.24
C ILE A 213 -0.55 -7.56 8.19
N THR A 214 0.77 -7.79 8.27
CA THR A 214 1.80 -7.12 7.46
C THR A 214 2.15 -7.84 6.14
N GLY A 215 1.18 -8.50 5.53
CA GLY A 215 1.28 -9.06 4.16
C GLY A 215 1.57 -10.55 4.06
N ASP A 216 1.68 -11.00 2.82
CA ASP A 216 1.89 -12.37 2.38
C ASP A 216 0.85 -13.34 2.94
N PHE A 217 -0.41 -13.05 2.66
CA PHE A 217 -1.54 -13.93 2.98
C PHE A 217 -1.50 -15.22 2.18
N THR A 218 -1.16 -15.14 0.89
CA THR A 218 -1.16 -16.29 -0.01
C THR A 218 0.24 -16.77 -0.32
N THR A 219 0.35 -18.04 -0.70
CA THR A 219 1.52 -18.52 -1.43
C THR A 219 1.35 -18.29 -2.93
N LYS A 220 2.29 -17.56 -3.55
CA LYS A 220 2.37 -17.34 -5.01
C LYS A 220 1.10 -16.72 -5.62
N GLY A 221 0.40 -15.85 -4.89
CA GLY A 221 -0.77 -15.12 -5.41
C GLY A 221 -1.98 -16.03 -5.66
N ASN A 222 -2.08 -17.17 -4.97
CA ASN A 222 -3.18 -18.11 -5.16
C ASN A 222 -4.49 -17.59 -4.53
N TRP A 223 -5.20 -16.74 -5.27
CA TRP A 223 -6.51 -16.18 -4.88
C TRP A 223 -7.71 -17.01 -5.36
N LYS A 224 -7.51 -18.28 -5.73
CA LYS A 224 -8.63 -19.19 -6.03
C LYS A 224 -9.62 -19.23 -4.86
N GLN A 225 -10.91 -19.36 -5.17
CA GLN A 225 -12.00 -19.25 -4.20
C GLN A 225 -11.80 -20.14 -2.96
N ASP A 226 -11.34 -21.39 -3.14
CA ASP A 226 -11.10 -22.30 -2.02
C ASP A 226 -10.02 -21.76 -1.07
N ASN A 227 -8.87 -21.33 -1.59
CA ASN A 227 -7.78 -20.77 -0.78
C ASN A 227 -8.18 -19.46 -0.09
N LYS A 228 -8.87 -18.58 -0.82
CA LYS A 228 -9.43 -17.33 -0.29
C LYS A 228 -10.38 -17.61 0.89
N SER A 229 -11.27 -18.59 0.74
CA SER A 229 -12.24 -18.98 1.77
C SER A 229 -11.54 -19.52 3.02
N LEU A 230 -10.44 -20.27 2.87
CA LEU A 230 -9.63 -20.77 3.99
C LEU A 230 -9.00 -19.62 4.79
N ILE A 231 -8.44 -18.61 4.11
CA ILE A 231 -7.85 -17.44 4.77
C ILE A 231 -8.91 -16.70 5.58
N ILE A 232 -10.06 -16.40 4.96
CA ILE A 232 -11.15 -15.66 5.59
C ILE A 232 -11.68 -16.44 6.80
N SER A 233 -11.95 -17.74 6.64
CA SER A 233 -12.43 -18.60 7.72
C SER A 233 -11.49 -18.61 8.93
N GLU A 234 -10.18 -18.76 8.70
CA GLU A 234 -9.18 -18.81 9.78
C GLU A 234 -9.08 -17.47 10.54
N LEU A 235 -9.06 -16.34 9.81
CA LEU A 235 -8.94 -15.00 10.40
C LEU A 235 -10.23 -14.53 11.08
N HIS A 236 -11.40 -14.85 10.50
CA HIS A 236 -12.69 -14.60 11.14
C HIS A 236 -12.86 -15.45 12.39
N SER A 237 -12.44 -16.71 12.37
CA SER A 237 -12.42 -17.55 13.57
C SER A 237 -11.54 -16.97 14.67
N LEU A 238 -10.33 -16.51 14.34
CA LEU A 238 -9.47 -15.82 15.31
C LEU A 238 -10.16 -14.58 15.90
N CYS A 239 -10.76 -13.72 15.06
CA CYS A 239 -11.46 -12.53 15.53
C CYS A 239 -12.66 -12.88 16.42
N ASN A 240 -13.43 -13.92 16.07
CA ASN A 240 -14.56 -14.39 16.87
C ASN A 240 -14.10 -14.88 18.25
N LYS A 241 -12.99 -15.62 18.31
CA LYS A 241 -12.38 -16.09 19.57
C LYS A 241 -11.82 -14.94 20.42
N LEU A 242 -11.32 -13.87 19.79
CA LEU A 242 -10.88 -12.63 20.45
C LEU A 242 -12.02 -11.67 20.81
N GLY A 243 -13.26 -11.94 20.37
CA GLY A 243 -14.40 -11.05 20.59
C GLY A 243 -14.33 -9.71 19.84
N ILE A 244 -13.58 -9.64 18.72
CA ILE A 244 -13.44 -8.42 17.91
C ILE A 244 -14.19 -8.54 16.57
N SER A 245 -14.73 -7.41 16.09
CA SER A 245 -15.39 -7.33 14.77
C SER A 245 -14.38 -7.48 13.63
N HIS A 246 -14.79 -8.07 12.51
CA HIS A 246 -13.95 -8.26 11.32
C HIS A 246 -13.50 -6.93 10.69
N GLU A 247 -14.23 -5.84 10.92
CA GLU A 247 -13.82 -4.47 10.51
C GLU A 247 -12.56 -3.96 11.24
N LYS A 248 -12.16 -4.67 12.33
CA LYS A 248 -10.96 -4.41 13.14
C LYS A 248 -9.75 -5.20 12.65
N ILE A 249 -9.87 -5.88 11.51
CA ILE A 249 -8.72 -6.41 10.78
C ILE A 249 -8.17 -5.32 9.88
N ILE A 250 -6.87 -5.07 9.98
CA ILE A 250 -6.11 -4.20 9.07
C ILE A 250 -5.14 -5.09 8.30
N ALA A 251 -5.41 -5.23 7.00
CA ALA A 251 -4.64 -6.04 6.08
C ALA A 251 -3.90 -5.15 5.09
N LEU A 252 -2.59 -5.36 4.95
CA LEU A 252 -1.78 -4.77 3.88
C LEU A 252 -1.17 -5.89 3.03
N PRO A 253 -0.88 -5.65 1.74
CA PRO A 253 -0.40 -6.68 0.84
C PRO A 253 1.10 -6.93 0.99
N GLY A 254 1.52 -8.18 0.78
CA GLY A 254 2.91 -8.54 0.52
C GLY A 254 3.18 -8.87 -0.96
N ASN A 255 4.43 -9.20 -1.30
CA ASN A 255 4.79 -9.50 -2.69
C ASN A 255 4.17 -10.80 -3.20
N HIS A 256 3.91 -11.77 -2.32
CA HIS A 256 3.21 -12.99 -2.69
C HIS A 256 1.71 -12.81 -2.83
N ASP A 257 1.13 -11.70 -2.38
CA ASP A 257 -0.29 -11.39 -2.56
C ASP A 257 -0.61 -10.77 -3.93
N MET A 258 0.42 -10.37 -4.67
CA MET A 258 0.29 -9.62 -5.90
C MET A 258 1.06 -10.29 -7.02
N VAL A 259 0.33 -10.74 -8.05
CA VAL A 259 0.95 -11.32 -9.25
C VAL A 259 1.51 -10.18 -10.10
N ARG A 260 2.71 -9.69 -9.75
CA ARG A 260 3.42 -8.63 -10.48
C ARG A 260 3.90 -9.08 -11.85
N PHE A 261 4.17 -10.38 -12.00
CA PHE A 261 4.66 -10.99 -13.23
C PHE A 261 4.00 -12.35 -13.43
N ASP A 262 3.43 -12.55 -14.60
CA ASP A 262 2.79 -13.78 -15.03
C ASP A 262 3.70 -14.47 -16.06
N SER A 263 4.38 -15.52 -15.62
CA SER A 263 5.28 -16.32 -16.46
C SER A 263 4.56 -17.10 -17.55
N SER A 264 3.22 -17.19 -17.53
CA SER A 264 2.44 -17.84 -18.59
C SER A 264 2.21 -16.93 -19.80
N LYS A 265 2.44 -15.62 -19.68
CA LYS A 265 2.31 -14.67 -20.79
C LYS A 265 3.58 -14.64 -21.63
N ASN A 266 3.40 -14.45 -22.93
CA ASN A 266 4.50 -14.26 -23.89
C ASN A 266 5.19 -12.89 -23.78
N GLU A 267 4.73 -12.02 -22.89
CA GLU A 267 5.27 -10.68 -22.64
C GLU A 267 6.51 -10.75 -21.75
N THR A 268 7.54 -9.96 -22.06
CA THR A 268 8.72 -9.79 -21.22
C THR A 268 8.35 -9.18 -19.86
N VAL A 269 9.16 -9.43 -18.82
CA VAL A 269 8.99 -8.85 -17.47
C VAL A 269 8.89 -7.32 -17.52
N LYS A 270 9.64 -6.72 -18.43
CA LYS A 270 9.63 -5.29 -18.73
C LYS A 270 8.28 -4.83 -19.30
N GLU A 271 7.73 -5.51 -20.30
CA GLU A 271 6.41 -5.19 -20.87
C GLU A 271 5.28 -5.34 -19.84
N GLN A 272 5.36 -6.40 -19.03
CA GLN A 272 4.41 -6.62 -17.93
C GLN A 272 4.51 -5.53 -16.86
N SER A 273 5.73 -5.12 -16.46
CA SER A 273 5.97 -4.02 -15.53
C SER A 273 5.30 -2.73 -16.00
N ILE A 274 5.47 -2.41 -17.29
CA ILE A 274 4.88 -1.23 -17.92
C ILE A 274 3.36 -1.32 -17.85
N SER A 275 2.77 -2.48 -18.15
CA SER A 275 1.32 -2.64 -18.06
C SER A 275 0.77 -2.52 -16.65
N ASN A 276 1.41 -3.19 -15.70
CA ASN A 276 0.96 -3.19 -14.32
C ASN A 276 1.09 -1.82 -13.65
N GLN A 277 2.10 -1.02 -14.02
CA GLN A 277 2.21 0.37 -13.57
C GLN A 277 1.06 1.26 -14.08
N MET A 278 0.49 0.93 -15.25
CA MET A 278 -0.55 1.73 -15.88
C MET A 278 -1.95 1.40 -15.35
N ASP A 279 -2.33 0.13 -15.30
CA ASP A 279 -3.70 -0.26 -14.95
C ASP A 279 -3.88 -0.68 -13.48
N LYS A 280 -2.78 -1.05 -12.80
CA LYS A 280 -2.75 -1.59 -11.43
C LYS A 280 -3.57 -2.88 -11.23
N ARG A 281 -3.80 -3.65 -12.30
CA ARG A 281 -4.59 -4.91 -12.25
C ARG A 281 -4.03 -5.95 -11.30
N PHE A 282 -2.71 -5.97 -11.13
CA PHE A 282 -2.03 -6.87 -10.21
C PHE A 282 -2.45 -6.72 -8.74
N GLU A 283 -3.14 -5.63 -8.39
CA GLU A 283 -3.69 -5.38 -7.05
C GLU A 283 -5.13 -5.94 -6.87
N THR A 284 -5.84 -6.26 -7.96
CA THR A 284 -7.30 -6.49 -7.95
C THR A 284 -7.72 -7.63 -7.04
N ASP A 285 -7.08 -8.80 -7.13
CA ASP A 285 -7.47 -9.96 -6.31
C ASP A 285 -7.31 -9.68 -4.81
N PHE A 286 -6.20 -9.04 -4.42
CA PHE A 286 -5.98 -8.63 -3.04
C PHE A 286 -7.04 -7.63 -2.56
N ARG A 287 -7.43 -6.66 -3.41
CA ARG A 287 -8.47 -5.67 -3.08
C ARG A 287 -9.83 -6.32 -2.83
N LEU A 288 -10.22 -7.25 -3.70
CA LEU A 288 -11.46 -8.03 -3.56
C LEU A 288 -11.42 -8.97 -2.34
N PHE A 289 -10.24 -9.46 -1.98
CA PHE A 289 -10.02 -10.19 -0.75
C PHE A 289 -10.22 -9.32 0.49
N VAL A 290 -9.63 -8.12 0.53
CA VAL A 290 -9.77 -7.19 1.67
C VAL A 290 -11.23 -6.75 1.87
N GLU A 291 -11.98 -6.54 0.78
CA GLU A 291 -13.41 -6.22 0.86
C GLU A 291 -14.21 -7.36 1.51
N GLU A 292 -13.96 -8.61 1.11
CA GLU A 292 -14.63 -9.76 1.71
C GLU A 292 -14.17 -10.01 3.16
N LEU A 293 -12.88 -9.80 3.46
CA LEU A 293 -12.30 -10.01 4.78
C LEU A 293 -12.79 -8.99 5.82
N THR A 294 -12.90 -7.71 5.42
CA THR A 294 -13.02 -6.58 6.36
C THR A 294 -14.20 -5.65 6.09
N GLY A 295 -14.85 -5.77 4.93
CA GLY A 295 -15.86 -4.83 4.44
C GLY A 295 -15.30 -3.53 3.85
N ARG A 296 -13.98 -3.36 3.81
CA ARG A 296 -13.33 -2.18 3.22
C ARG A 296 -13.41 -2.23 1.69
N HIS A 297 -13.97 -1.18 1.08
CA HIS A 297 -14.27 -1.21 -0.36
C HIS A 297 -13.02 -1.35 -1.24
N TRP A 298 -13.11 -2.20 -2.26
CA TRP A 298 -11.99 -2.54 -3.15
C TRP A 298 -11.43 -1.35 -3.94
N HIS A 299 -12.25 -0.31 -4.15
CA HIS A 299 -11.87 0.96 -4.80
C HIS A 299 -10.97 1.84 -3.93
N GLU A 300 -10.93 1.65 -2.60
CA GLU A 300 -10.14 2.49 -1.71
C GLU A 300 -8.63 2.25 -1.87
N ASN A 301 -7.80 3.25 -1.58
CA ASN A 301 -6.35 3.11 -1.71
C ASN A 301 -5.75 2.05 -0.79
N LEU A 302 -4.68 1.39 -1.23
CA LEU A 302 -3.97 0.42 -0.37
C LEU A 302 -2.95 1.10 0.56
N SER A 303 -2.58 2.35 0.26
CA SER A 303 -1.86 3.22 1.20
C SER A 303 -2.83 4.25 1.80
N TYR A 304 -2.99 4.25 3.13
CA TYR A 304 -3.99 5.07 3.83
C TYR A 304 -3.66 5.22 5.32
N ASN A 305 -4.35 6.14 6.01
CA ASN A 305 -4.31 6.27 7.46
C ASN A 305 -5.58 5.72 8.08
N ALA A 306 -5.44 4.87 9.08
CA ALA A 306 -6.52 4.39 9.94
C ALA A 306 -6.39 5.06 11.32
N TYR A 307 -7.50 5.61 11.80
CA TYR A 307 -7.52 6.37 13.04
C TYR A 307 -8.36 5.66 14.09
N PHE A 308 -7.80 5.47 15.28
CA PHE A 308 -8.42 4.79 16.39
C PHE A 308 -8.28 5.56 17.70
N LYS A 309 -9.11 5.18 18.68
CA LYS A 309 -9.03 5.65 20.07
C LYS A 309 -9.20 4.47 21.02
N PHE A 310 -8.23 4.27 21.90
CA PHE A 310 -8.32 3.32 23.02
C PHE A 310 -9.17 3.94 24.13
N LEU A 311 -10.33 3.35 24.42
CA LEU A 311 -11.30 3.93 25.35
C LEU A 311 -10.81 3.95 26.80
N GLU A 312 -10.21 2.85 27.26
CA GLU A 312 -9.77 2.69 28.65
C GLU A 312 -8.66 3.68 29.04
N LEU A 313 -7.80 4.05 28.09
CA LEU A 313 -6.63 4.89 28.34
C LEU A 313 -6.81 6.33 27.88
N ASP A 314 -7.88 6.63 27.12
CA ASP A 314 -8.06 7.91 26.44
C ASP A 314 -6.85 8.27 25.55
N ILE A 315 -6.35 7.28 24.80
CA ILE A 315 -5.17 7.40 23.93
C ILE A 315 -5.60 7.25 22.47
N ASN A 316 -5.06 8.10 21.61
CA ASN A 316 -5.25 8.07 20.18
C ASN A 316 -4.19 7.19 19.50
N LEU A 317 -4.59 6.50 18.44
CA LEU A 317 -3.69 5.75 17.56
C LEU A 317 -3.92 6.19 16.12
N ASP A 318 -2.86 6.66 15.46
CA ASP A 318 -2.81 6.85 14.01
C ASP A 318 -1.94 5.73 13.42
N LEU A 319 -2.56 4.88 12.60
CA LEU A 319 -1.90 3.78 11.93
C LEU A 319 -1.81 4.07 10.43
N THR A 320 -0.60 4.35 9.93
CA THR A 320 -0.34 4.54 8.51
C THR A 320 -0.03 3.20 7.87
N ILE A 321 -0.85 2.80 6.91
CA ILE A 321 -0.70 1.59 6.11
C ILE A 321 -0.11 1.97 4.76
N LEU A 322 0.93 1.26 4.33
CA LEU A 322 1.58 1.46 3.04
C LEU A 322 1.54 0.20 2.20
N ASN A 323 1.09 0.35 0.95
CA ASN A 323 1.34 -0.64 -0.09
C ASN A 323 2.80 -0.51 -0.56
N SER A 324 3.65 -1.42 -0.10
CA SER A 324 5.03 -1.54 -0.56
C SER A 324 5.20 -2.39 -1.82
N CYS A 325 4.10 -2.86 -2.42
CA CYS A 325 4.14 -3.72 -3.60
C CYS A 325 4.08 -2.96 -4.93
N GLY A 326 4.38 -1.65 -4.91
CA GLY A 326 4.46 -0.84 -6.12
C GLY A 326 5.48 -1.39 -7.10
N ILE A 327 5.22 -1.19 -8.38
CA ILE A 327 6.10 -1.66 -9.46
C ILE A 327 6.91 -0.49 -9.99
N VAL A 328 8.22 -0.67 -10.08
CA VAL A 328 9.12 0.11 -10.93
C VAL A 328 9.55 -0.73 -12.13
N THR A 329 10.15 -0.08 -13.13
CA THR A 329 10.49 -0.73 -14.38
C THR A 329 11.81 -1.49 -14.25
N SER A 330 11.76 -2.62 -13.56
CA SER A 330 12.87 -3.55 -13.34
C SER A 330 12.40 -5.00 -13.48
N GLU A 331 13.34 -5.92 -13.67
CA GLU A 331 13.04 -7.36 -13.71
C GLU A 331 12.90 -8.00 -12.32
N TRP A 332 13.23 -7.24 -11.27
CA TRP A 332 13.19 -7.70 -9.89
C TRP A 332 11.74 -7.87 -9.39
N SER A 333 11.52 -8.83 -8.50
CA SER A 333 10.21 -9.11 -7.88
C SER A 333 10.22 -8.97 -6.37
N GLU A 334 11.38 -9.05 -5.72
CA GLU A 334 11.50 -9.07 -4.26
C GLU A 334 11.62 -7.69 -3.63
N TYR A 335 11.76 -6.62 -4.42
CA TYR A 335 11.90 -5.28 -3.87
C TYR A 335 10.56 -4.72 -3.40
N GLY A 336 10.66 -3.82 -2.41
CA GLY A 336 9.56 -2.94 -2.03
C GLY A 336 9.62 -1.60 -2.76
N TYR A 337 8.47 -1.04 -3.11
CA TYR A 337 8.35 0.35 -3.54
C TYR A 337 7.02 0.91 -3.06
N VAL A 338 7.10 1.99 -2.27
CA VAL A 338 5.92 2.66 -1.71
C VAL A 338 5.42 3.75 -2.65
N GLY A 339 6.35 4.49 -3.26
CA GLY A 339 6.08 5.53 -4.22
C GLY A 339 5.30 6.72 -3.65
N GLN A 340 4.93 7.64 -4.52
CA GLN A 340 4.31 8.90 -4.11
C GLN A 340 2.97 8.72 -3.38
N GLU A 341 2.18 7.70 -3.72
CA GLU A 341 0.89 7.42 -3.06
C GLU A 341 1.07 7.14 -1.56
N GLY A 342 2.09 6.37 -1.16
CA GLY A 342 2.35 6.13 0.25
C GLY A 342 3.05 7.30 0.96
N ILE A 343 3.88 8.06 0.24
CA ILE A 343 4.42 9.32 0.78
C ILE A 343 3.31 10.33 1.07
N ASP A 344 2.28 10.39 0.21
CA ASP A 344 1.10 11.22 0.43
C ASP A 344 0.29 10.74 1.63
N ALA A 345 0.16 9.42 1.83
CA ALA A 345 -0.49 8.86 3.01
C ALA A 345 0.20 9.32 4.30
N ILE A 346 1.54 9.21 4.40
CA ILE A 346 2.31 9.74 5.53
C ILE A 346 2.09 11.26 5.65
N ASN A 347 2.18 11.99 4.54
CA ASN A 347 2.10 13.44 4.54
C ASN A 347 0.72 13.99 4.92
N SER A 348 -0.33 13.20 4.74
CA SER A 348 -1.68 13.54 5.15
C SER A 348 -1.93 13.46 6.66
N LEU A 349 -1.01 12.88 7.44
CA LEU A 349 -1.09 12.93 8.90
C LEU A 349 -1.04 14.40 9.41
N PRO A 350 -1.83 14.76 10.44
CA PRO A 350 -1.83 16.10 11.02
C PRO A 350 -0.43 16.53 11.46
N LYS A 351 -0.11 17.81 11.29
CA LYS A 351 1.20 18.34 11.70
C LYS A 351 1.35 18.35 13.21
N ASN A 352 0.30 18.75 13.93
CA ASN A 352 0.28 18.75 15.38
C ASN A 352 -0.13 17.37 15.88
N ILE A 353 0.64 16.84 16.81
CA ILE A 353 0.38 15.55 17.47
C ILE A 353 -0.08 15.91 18.87
N ASP A 354 -1.30 15.51 19.22
CA ASP A 354 -1.72 15.49 20.63
C ASP A 354 -0.78 14.56 21.39
N GLU A 355 -0.29 14.98 22.56
CA GLU A 355 0.64 14.23 23.40
C GLU A 355 0.15 12.79 23.70
N LYS A 356 -1.16 12.56 23.64
CA LYS A 356 -1.77 11.23 23.80
C LYS A 356 -1.94 10.46 22.48
N THR A 357 -1.15 10.73 21.44
CA THR A 357 -1.27 10.06 20.14
C THR A 357 -0.04 9.25 19.78
N TYR A 358 -0.22 7.93 19.64
CA TYR A 358 0.79 7.07 19.04
C TYR A 358 0.63 7.05 17.53
N ARG A 359 1.76 7.14 16.81
CA ARG A 359 1.81 7.02 15.36
C ARG A 359 2.68 5.85 14.94
N ILE A 360 2.07 4.93 14.21
CA ILE A 360 2.70 3.67 13.76
C ILE A 360 2.59 3.58 12.25
N LEU A 361 3.64 3.08 11.61
CA LEU A 361 3.68 2.76 10.19
C LEU A 361 3.70 1.24 9.99
N ALA A 362 2.98 0.74 9.00
CA ALA A 362 3.06 -0.66 8.60
C ALA A 362 3.19 -0.79 7.08
N LEU A 363 4.07 -1.67 6.64
CA LEU A 363 4.32 -2.05 5.25
C LEU A 363 4.80 -3.51 5.22
N HIS A 364 4.99 -4.10 4.04
CA HIS A 364 5.47 -5.49 3.97
C HIS A 364 6.98 -5.59 3.81
N HIS A 365 7.58 -4.85 2.87
CA HIS A 365 9.01 -4.94 2.58
C HIS A 365 9.87 -4.18 3.59
N HIS A 366 11.13 -4.57 3.69
CA HIS A 366 12.08 -4.04 4.65
C HIS A 366 12.41 -2.56 4.43
N LEU A 367 12.46 -1.78 5.51
CA LEU A 367 12.98 -0.39 5.49
C LEU A 367 14.48 -0.32 5.75
N LEU A 368 15.02 -1.32 6.46
CA LEU A 368 16.43 -1.50 6.76
C LEU A 368 16.81 -2.96 6.48
N PRO A 369 18.09 -3.26 6.18
CA PRO A 369 18.55 -4.63 6.07
C PRO A 369 18.26 -5.41 7.36
N VAL A 370 17.70 -6.60 7.23
CA VAL A 370 17.43 -7.50 8.38
C VAL A 370 18.46 -8.61 8.50
N ASN A 371 19.14 -8.93 7.40
CA ASN A 371 20.25 -9.87 7.35
C ASN A 371 21.59 -9.16 7.55
N ASN A 372 22.55 -9.86 8.17
CA ASN A 372 23.93 -9.39 8.25
C ASN A 372 24.56 -9.30 6.85
N VAL A 373 24.19 -10.23 5.95
CA VAL A 373 24.61 -10.28 4.55
C VAL A 373 23.39 -10.66 3.72
N GLU A 374 22.98 -9.78 2.81
CA GLU A 374 21.92 -10.10 1.85
C GLU A 374 22.42 -11.15 0.85
N LEU A 375 21.59 -12.16 0.60
CA LEU A 375 21.86 -13.14 -0.44
C LEU A 375 21.58 -12.49 -1.81
N LEU A 376 22.58 -12.52 -2.69
CA LEU A 376 22.40 -12.06 -4.07
C LEU A 376 21.40 -12.98 -4.77
N ASN A 377 20.27 -12.41 -5.18
CA ASN A 377 19.21 -13.10 -5.87
C ASN A 377 18.97 -12.42 -7.23
N GLU A 378 18.80 -13.22 -8.28
CA GLU A 378 18.43 -12.73 -9.62
C GLU A 378 17.09 -11.96 -9.60
N LYS A 379 16.22 -12.27 -8.63
CA LYS A 379 14.95 -11.58 -8.39
C LYS A 379 15.08 -10.23 -7.67
N GLY A 380 16.30 -9.80 -7.34
CA GLY A 380 16.59 -8.47 -6.79
C GLY A 380 16.76 -8.42 -5.28
N ILE A 381 16.77 -7.19 -4.76
CA ILE A 381 16.93 -6.89 -3.33
C ILE A 381 15.60 -6.99 -2.58
N SER A 382 15.64 -7.39 -1.31
CA SER A 382 14.49 -7.48 -0.39
C SER A 382 14.06 -6.13 0.21
N LEU A 383 14.81 -5.06 -0.08
CA LEU A 383 14.64 -3.74 0.50
C LEU A 383 13.60 -2.91 -0.24
N THR A 384 12.96 -2.02 0.51
CA THR A 384 12.18 -0.93 -0.07
C THR A 384 13.12 0.08 -0.73
N ILE A 385 13.03 0.25 -2.04
CA ILE A 385 13.96 1.08 -2.83
C ILE A 385 13.87 2.57 -2.47
N ASP A 386 12.71 3.03 -2.00
CA ASP A 386 12.49 4.39 -1.50
C ASP A 386 12.42 4.47 0.04
N SER A 387 13.00 3.47 0.74
CA SER A 387 13.04 3.35 2.20
C SER A 387 13.47 4.63 2.92
N LEU A 388 14.57 5.27 2.50
CA LEU A 388 15.03 6.50 3.15
C LEU A 388 14.01 7.65 3.02
N LYS A 389 13.29 7.74 1.89
CA LYS A 389 12.22 8.73 1.70
C LYS A 389 11.08 8.42 2.66
N VAL A 390 10.68 7.16 2.79
CA VAL A 390 9.66 6.70 3.75
C VAL A 390 10.05 7.03 5.19
N ILE A 391 11.26 6.63 5.62
CA ILE A 391 11.79 6.86 6.98
C ILE A 391 11.81 8.36 7.31
N LYS A 392 12.35 9.21 6.42
CA LYS A 392 12.41 10.66 6.65
C LYS A 392 11.02 11.28 6.78
N ASN A 393 10.07 10.90 5.91
CA ASN A 393 8.70 11.41 6.01
C ASN A 393 8.02 10.90 7.29
N ALA A 394 8.22 9.64 7.66
CA ALA A 394 7.66 9.06 8.89
C ALA A 394 8.16 9.80 10.15
N ILE A 395 9.47 10.00 10.26
CA ILE A 395 10.10 10.78 11.35
C ILE A 395 9.56 12.22 11.38
N SER A 396 9.43 12.86 10.21
CA SER A 396 8.90 14.23 10.13
C SER A 396 7.47 14.36 10.62
N LYS A 397 6.72 13.25 10.62
CA LYS A 397 5.34 13.13 11.09
C LYS A 397 5.23 12.51 12.48
N GLY A 398 6.33 12.34 13.20
CA GLY A 398 6.33 11.81 14.56
C GLY A 398 5.88 10.35 14.68
N ILE A 399 6.03 9.56 13.60
CA ILE A 399 5.92 8.10 13.69
C ILE A 399 7.13 7.58 14.48
N THR A 400 6.88 6.78 15.51
CA THR A 400 7.92 6.23 16.40
C THR A 400 8.17 4.74 16.19
N LEU A 401 7.24 4.03 15.55
CA LEU A 401 7.34 2.61 15.23
C LEU A 401 6.94 2.33 13.78
N ALA A 402 7.75 1.53 13.08
CA ALA A 402 7.42 0.90 11.81
C ALA A 402 7.48 -0.63 11.91
N LEU A 403 6.50 -1.30 11.30
CA LEU A 403 6.32 -2.76 11.31
C LEU A 403 6.36 -3.30 9.88
N HIS A 404 7.08 -4.40 9.66
CA HIS A 404 7.11 -5.08 8.37
C HIS A 404 7.33 -6.60 8.44
N GLY A 405 7.24 -7.27 7.30
CA GLY A 405 7.39 -8.73 7.09
C GLY A 405 8.48 -9.05 6.07
N HIS A 406 8.22 -9.99 5.15
CA HIS A 406 8.94 -10.33 3.90
C HIS A 406 9.98 -11.47 3.99
N GLN A 407 11.12 -11.30 4.67
CA GLN A 407 12.15 -12.37 4.70
C GLN A 407 11.96 -13.39 5.83
N HIS A 408 10.81 -13.37 6.53
CA HIS A 408 10.49 -14.31 7.61
C HIS A 408 11.47 -14.29 8.79
N ILE A 409 12.23 -13.21 8.95
CA ILE A 409 13.22 -13.03 10.02
C ILE A 409 12.72 -11.99 11.01
N PHE A 410 12.81 -12.28 12.31
CA PHE A 410 12.63 -11.28 13.33
C PHE A 410 13.87 -10.37 13.45
N ASN A 411 13.65 -9.06 13.45
CA ASN A 411 14.71 -8.07 13.71
C ASN A 411 14.09 -6.80 14.29
N MET A 412 14.79 -6.14 15.21
CA MET A 412 14.41 -4.85 15.77
C MET A 412 15.61 -3.89 15.72
N ALA A 413 15.44 -2.79 15.00
CA ALA A 413 16.46 -1.75 14.84
C ALA A 413 15.91 -0.36 15.15
N LYS A 414 16.80 0.58 15.50
CA LYS A 414 16.46 1.98 15.74
C LYS A 414 17.20 2.86 14.76
N TYR A 415 16.48 3.61 13.93
CA TYR A 415 17.05 4.59 13.01
C TYR A 415 16.95 5.99 13.61
N THR A 416 18.06 6.73 13.67
CA THR A 416 18.07 8.12 14.17
C THR A 416 18.56 9.05 13.07
N LEU A 417 17.75 10.05 12.73
CA LEU A 417 18.11 11.08 11.76
C LEU A 417 18.76 12.27 12.46
N TYR A 418 19.96 12.66 12.03
CA TYR A 418 20.63 13.88 12.47
C TYR A 418 20.51 14.97 11.40
N GLU A 419 19.98 16.14 11.77
CA GLU A 419 19.91 17.27 10.85
C GLU A 419 21.26 17.99 10.72
N ARG A 420 21.56 18.46 9.51
CA ARG A 420 22.88 18.98 9.11
C ARG A 420 23.23 20.35 9.73
N SER A 421 22.34 20.98 10.51
CA SER A 421 22.50 22.36 11.00
C SER A 421 21.90 22.69 12.38
N GLY A 422 21.90 21.73 13.32
CA GLY A 422 21.82 22.02 14.77
C GLY A 422 20.42 22.21 15.38
N ASN A 423 20.30 21.73 16.63
CA ASN A 423 19.19 21.84 17.60
C ASN A 423 17.87 21.11 17.34
N SER A 424 17.74 20.29 16.31
CA SER A 424 16.65 19.30 16.29
C SER A 424 17.04 18.13 17.21
N GLY A 425 16.29 17.90 18.28
CA GLY A 425 16.49 16.72 19.14
C GLY A 425 16.48 15.42 18.34
N GLU A 426 17.10 14.37 18.88
CA GLU A 426 17.07 13.03 18.28
C GLU A 426 15.61 12.59 18.04
N LYS A 427 15.25 12.34 16.78
CA LYS A 427 13.95 11.75 16.43
C LYS A 427 14.17 10.33 15.93
N PRO A 428 14.02 9.34 16.81
CA PRO A 428 14.21 7.96 16.40
C PRO A 428 12.94 7.35 15.78
N LEU A 429 13.16 6.42 14.87
CA LEU A 429 12.15 5.49 14.39
C LEU A 429 12.59 4.07 14.76
N THR A 430 11.80 3.39 15.57
CA THR A 430 11.99 1.96 15.83
C THR A 430 11.38 1.17 14.67
N ILE A 431 12.10 0.19 14.14
CA ILE A 431 11.71 -0.58 12.97
C ILE A 431 11.76 -2.06 13.36
N ILE A 432 10.66 -2.78 13.14
CA ILE A 432 10.52 -4.18 13.51
C ILE A 432 10.14 -5.01 12.27
N SER A 433 10.93 -6.04 12.02
CA SER A 433 10.60 -7.17 11.17
C SER A 433 9.90 -8.23 12.02
N ASN A 434 8.67 -8.61 11.69
CA ASN A 434 7.82 -9.47 12.54
C ASN A 434 8.12 -10.98 12.44
N GLY A 435 9.12 -11.39 11.64
CA GLY A 435 9.29 -12.79 11.27
C GLY A 435 8.11 -13.29 10.45
N SER A 436 7.85 -14.59 10.46
CA SER A 436 6.68 -15.21 9.85
C SER A 436 5.73 -15.79 10.88
N THR A 437 4.42 -15.72 10.65
CA THR A 437 3.42 -16.28 11.57
C THR A 437 3.08 -17.73 11.23
N SER A 438 3.09 -18.13 9.96
CA SER A 438 2.58 -19.47 9.61
C SER A 438 3.25 -20.20 8.46
N VAL A 439 4.48 -19.83 8.09
CA VAL A 439 5.19 -20.55 7.04
C VAL A 439 5.71 -21.91 7.52
N ASP A 440 5.75 -22.88 6.61
CA ASP A 440 6.32 -24.20 6.84
C ASP A 440 7.86 -24.16 6.96
N GLN A 441 8.46 -25.30 7.30
CA GLN A 441 9.92 -25.38 7.48
C GLN A 441 10.73 -25.09 6.21
N SER A 442 10.16 -25.30 5.01
CA SER A 442 10.87 -25.04 3.74
C SER A 442 11.05 -23.55 3.44
N ARG A 443 10.26 -22.70 4.10
CA ARG A 443 10.25 -21.24 3.95
C ARG A 443 10.85 -20.50 5.14
N ARG A 444 11.13 -21.18 6.25
CA ARG A 444 11.78 -20.58 7.42
C ARG A 444 13.28 -20.48 7.20
N MET A 445 13.86 -19.38 7.63
CA MET A 445 15.31 -19.23 7.73
C MET A 445 15.84 -20.08 8.90
N ASP A 446 17.08 -20.55 8.78
CA ASP A 446 17.71 -21.37 9.82
C ASP A 446 17.74 -20.63 11.17
N GLY A 447 17.17 -21.26 12.20
CA GLY A 447 17.08 -20.69 13.55
C GLY A 447 15.81 -19.89 13.82
N GLU A 448 15.05 -19.49 12.80
CA GLU A 448 13.79 -18.76 12.97
C GLU A 448 12.62 -19.72 13.24
N ARG A 449 11.70 -19.28 14.10
CA ARG A 449 10.42 -19.95 14.33
C ARG A 449 9.27 -19.05 13.94
N ASN A 450 8.09 -19.66 13.80
CA ASN A 450 6.90 -18.87 13.57
C ASN A 450 6.58 -18.02 14.81
N SER A 451 6.30 -16.74 14.60
CA SER A 451 6.10 -15.75 15.66
C SER A 451 4.91 -14.83 15.41
N TYR A 452 4.48 -14.16 16.48
CA TYR A 452 3.57 -13.03 16.42
C TYR A 452 4.04 -11.92 17.35
N THR A 453 3.58 -10.69 17.08
CA THR A 453 3.93 -9.51 17.86
C THR A 453 2.68 -8.96 18.56
N LEU A 454 2.83 -8.55 19.81
CA LEU A 454 1.83 -7.84 20.59
C LEU A 454 2.30 -6.41 20.82
N LEU A 455 1.44 -5.46 20.51
CA LEU A 455 1.62 -4.04 20.83
C LEU A 455 0.69 -3.69 21.99
N ASN A 456 1.25 -3.46 23.17
CA ASN A 456 0.53 -3.08 24.38
C ASN A 456 0.72 -1.59 24.64
N PHE A 457 -0.37 -0.83 24.57
CA PHE A 457 -0.35 0.61 24.78
C PHE A 457 -0.59 0.93 26.25
N GLY A 458 0.22 1.81 26.82
CA GLY A 458 0.07 2.26 28.20
C GLY A 458 0.36 3.75 28.36
N ALA A 459 0.11 4.26 29.56
CA ALA A 459 0.44 5.65 29.91
C ALA A 459 1.95 5.93 29.89
N ASN A 460 2.78 4.89 30.07
CA ASN A 460 4.23 4.99 30.17
C ASN A 460 4.97 4.66 28.86
N GLY A 461 4.24 4.49 27.74
CA GLY A 461 4.82 4.14 26.45
C GLY A 461 4.13 2.97 25.77
N LEU A 462 4.71 2.57 24.64
CA LEU A 462 4.29 1.42 23.85
C LEU A 462 5.20 0.22 24.17
N ARG A 463 4.64 -0.83 24.78
CA ARG A 463 5.37 -2.08 25.00
C ARG A 463 5.17 -3.02 23.81
N VAL A 464 6.26 -3.53 23.27
CA VAL A 464 6.28 -4.51 22.18
C VAL A 464 6.78 -5.84 22.72
N ILE A 465 5.99 -6.89 22.51
CA ILE A 465 6.29 -8.26 22.95
C ILE A 465 6.26 -9.16 21.73
N VAL A 466 7.29 -9.95 21.50
CA VAL A 466 7.37 -10.90 20.38
C VAL A 466 7.42 -12.32 20.91
N ARG A 467 6.52 -13.15 20.40
CA ARG A 467 6.25 -14.51 20.89
C ARG A 467 6.51 -15.49 19.77
N GLU A 468 7.42 -16.43 19.99
CA GLU A 468 7.61 -17.59 19.11
C GLU A 468 6.70 -18.74 19.53
N PHE A 469 6.09 -19.40 18.55
CA PHE A 469 5.40 -20.65 18.78
C PHE A 469 6.39 -21.78 19.06
N ILE A 470 6.07 -22.65 20.02
CA ILE A 470 6.72 -23.95 20.17
C ILE A 470 5.78 -25.02 19.65
N HIS A 471 6.28 -25.91 18.78
CA HIS A 471 5.54 -27.09 18.34
C HIS A 471 5.54 -28.15 19.45
N SER A 472 4.50 -28.18 20.28
CA SER A 472 4.09 -29.24 21.23
C SER A 472 3.09 -28.63 22.25
N ASP A 473 2.80 -29.32 23.36
CA ASP A 473 2.01 -28.77 24.48
C ASP A 473 2.74 -27.64 25.26
N HIS A 474 3.96 -27.29 24.86
CA HIS A 474 4.75 -26.22 25.50
C HIS A 474 4.24 -24.81 25.16
N ASN A 475 4.50 -23.88 26.07
CA ASN A 475 4.13 -22.48 25.91
C ASN A 475 5.00 -21.82 24.83
N GLY A 476 4.50 -20.78 24.16
CA GLY A 476 5.37 -19.95 23.34
C GLY A 476 6.52 -19.34 24.18
N VAL A 477 7.55 -18.86 23.50
CA VAL A 477 8.69 -18.18 24.14
C VAL A 477 8.63 -16.69 23.80
N THR A 478 8.89 -15.83 24.79
CA THR A 478 9.08 -14.41 24.54
C THR A 478 10.51 -14.18 24.11
N ILE A 479 10.72 -13.78 22.86
CA ILE A 479 12.04 -13.48 22.30
C ILE A 479 12.38 -11.98 22.35
N MET A 480 11.37 -11.14 22.53
CA MET A 480 11.54 -9.70 22.73
C MET A 480 10.46 -9.16 23.66
N ASP A 481 10.85 -8.26 24.55
CA ASP A 481 9.96 -7.49 25.42
C ASP A 481 10.59 -6.12 25.66
N LYS A 482 10.07 -5.09 24.98
CA LYS A 482 10.70 -3.77 24.96
C LYS A 482 9.66 -2.65 25.01
N ILE A 483 9.94 -1.64 25.82
CA ILE A 483 9.18 -0.39 25.82
C ILE A 483 9.82 0.59 24.82
N ILE A 484 8.99 1.14 23.94
CA ILE A 484 9.30 2.20 22.99
C ILE A 484 8.66 3.48 23.53
N ASN A 485 9.50 4.52 23.71
CA ASN A 485 9.09 5.85 24.14
C ASN A 485 8.97 6.79 22.95
#